data_AF-A0A7J3BQD9-F1
#
_entry.id   AF-A0A7J3BQD9-F1
#
_cell.length_a   1.000
_cell.length_b   1.000
_cell.length_c   1.000
_cell.angle_alpha   90.00
_cell.angle_beta   90.00
_cell.angle_gamma   90.00
#
_symmetry.space_group_name_H-M   'P 1'
#
loop_
_entity.id
_entity.type
_entity.pdbx_description
1 polymer ?
#
loop_
_entity_poly.entity_id
_entity_poly.type
_entity_poly.pdbx_seq_one_letter_code
_entity_poly.pdbx_strand_id
1 'polypeptide(L)'
;MAKKKTEEKLLVDYFEDAAEFLREKKEQLARLENEYKQAYSRDVREEMDEVKKEINKKMREIADKLYENAEEVRSIKKYFPEFFETLLEEPEIGKILKNNDVIYDRLKFPQADRHLQLLRESRAQLRDAIRFLEKWPGVIKEKQLTATYPILKGAIKGDMESTDAIEKIKEMDKILMREGWKVIVSNENLLGQILDRYMQRLRLAKLDVMKKTEQYEQAKGRGSVTEYSALKTLKNAEKKVKKIEKQIRRLLLLNPDFLDAIKKNRGWLARMTKSQRFGLFGNYQISNTTKKSELEKIAESVAPKKIREKIWLEEMSKRLR
;
A
#
# COMPACT_ATOMS: atom_id res chain seq x y z
N MET A 1 -0.05 44.66 -9.37
CA MET A 1 -0.71 43.66 -8.50
C MET A 1 0.15 42.41 -8.46
N ALA A 2 0.85 42.18 -7.34
CA ALA A 2 1.68 40.98 -7.16
C ALA A 2 0.75 39.76 -7.06
N LYS A 3 0.98 38.74 -7.90
CA LYS A 3 0.38 37.41 -7.71
C LYS A 3 0.82 36.96 -6.31
N LYS A 4 -0.13 36.82 -5.36
CA LYS A 4 0.12 36.08 -4.12
C LYS A 4 0.74 34.75 -4.54
N LYS A 5 2.04 34.55 -4.25
CA LYS A 5 2.65 33.22 -4.32
C LYS A 5 1.82 32.40 -3.34
N THR A 6 1.00 31.49 -3.85
CA THR A 6 0.44 30.42 -3.04
C THR A 6 1.65 29.73 -2.42
N GLU A 7 1.83 29.88 -1.11
CA GLU A 7 2.77 29.04 -0.36
C GLU A 7 2.43 27.59 -0.70
N GLU A 8 3.37 26.89 -1.32
CA GLU A 8 3.18 25.46 -1.55
C GLU A 8 3.15 24.79 -0.19
N LYS A 9 1.95 24.44 0.28
CA LYS A 9 1.78 23.71 1.54
C LYS A 9 2.69 22.47 1.52
N LEU A 10 3.60 22.41 2.49
CA LEU A 10 4.57 21.34 2.58
C LEU A 10 3.87 20.07 3.07
N LEU A 11 4.48 18.91 2.82
CA LEU A 11 3.94 17.67 3.35
C LEU A 11 3.97 17.64 4.88
N VAL A 12 4.95 18.32 5.48
CA VAL A 12 5.09 18.47 6.94
C VAL A 12 3.89 19.18 7.54
N ASP A 13 3.42 20.28 6.93
CA ASP A 13 2.18 20.96 7.34
C ASP A 13 1.01 20.00 7.42
N TYR A 14 0.90 19.14 6.40
CA TYR A 14 -0.19 18.19 6.35
C TYR A 14 -0.05 17.11 7.44
N PHE A 15 1.17 16.71 7.81
CA PHE A 15 1.37 15.78 8.92
C PHE A 15 1.03 16.41 10.27
N GLU A 16 1.40 17.66 10.49
CA GLU A 16 1.06 18.41 11.71
C GLU A 16 -0.47 18.49 11.88
N ASP A 17 -1.19 19.00 10.87
CA ASP A 17 -2.65 19.06 10.86
C ASP A 17 -3.30 17.68 11.06
N ALA A 18 -2.69 16.65 10.46
CA ALA A 18 -3.21 15.29 10.54
C ALA A 18 -2.97 14.65 11.91
N ALA A 19 -1.83 14.90 12.54
CA ALA A 19 -1.51 14.42 13.87
C ALA A 19 -2.43 15.04 14.91
N GLU A 20 -2.68 16.36 14.82
CA GLU A 20 -3.63 17.07 15.68
C GLU A 20 -5.04 16.47 15.55
N PHE A 21 -5.57 16.38 14.32
CA PHE A 21 -6.88 15.77 14.07
C PHE A 21 -7.00 14.34 14.64
N LEU A 22 -5.97 13.51 14.46
CA LEU A 22 -5.99 12.13 14.93
C LEU A 22 -5.94 12.05 16.46
N ARG A 23 -5.21 12.95 17.11
CA ARG A 23 -5.15 13.05 18.57
C ARG A 23 -6.52 13.41 19.14
N GLU A 24 -7.13 14.48 18.64
CA GLU A 24 -8.48 14.90 19.06
C GLU A 24 -9.51 13.77 18.93
N LYS A 25 -9.50 13.07 17.78
CA LYS A 25 -10.45 11.98 17.53
C LYS A 25 -10.20 10.75 18.39
N LYS A 26 -8.94 10.47 18.75
CA LYS A 26 -8.64 9.38 19.69
C LYS A 26 -9.02 9.72 21.13
N GLU A 27 -8.85 10.97 21.54
CA GLU A 27 -9.33 11.43 22.84
C GLU A 27 -10.86 11.35 22.91
N GLN A 28 -11.56 11.79 21.85
CA GLN A 28 -13.01 11.61 21.74
C GLN A 28 -13.39 10.13 21.83
N LEU A 29 -12.69 9.26 21.10
CA LEU A 29 -12.96 7.82 21.13
C LEU A 29 -12.74 7.21 22.53
N ALA A 30 -11.69 7.61 23.24
CA ALA A 30 -11.40 7.14 24.59
C ALA A 30 -12.48 7.59 25.60
N ARG A 31 -13.01 8.81 25.45
CA ARG A 31 -14.15 9.30 26.25
C ARG A 31 -15.40 8.45 26.00
N LEU A 32 -15.76 8.24 24.73
CA LEU A 32 -16.91 7.41 24.35
C LEU A 32 -16.74 5.94 24.79
N GLU A 33 -15.52 5.40 24.75
CA GLU A 33 -15.24 4.05 25.26
C GLU A 33 -15.48 3.93 26.77
N ASN A 34 -15.15 4.97 27.54
CA ASN A 34 -15.41 5.00 28.97
C ASN A 34 -16.91 5.16 29.27
N GLU A 35 -17.62 6.01 28.53
CA GLU A 35 -19.07 6.15 28.62
C GLU A 35 -19.79 4.85 28.26
N TYR A 36 -19.34 4.17 27.20
CA TYR A 36 -19.90 2.90 26.78
C TYR A 36 -19.74 1.81 27.85
N LYS A 37 -18.58 1.76 28.52
CA LYS A 37 -18.35 0.81 29.63
C LYS A 37 -19.30 1.02 30.80
N GLN A 38 -19.80 2.24 31.00
CA GLN A 38 -20.73 2.57 32.08
C GLN A 38 -22.19 2.31 31.70
N ALA A 39 -22.61 2.73 30.51
CA ALA A 39 -24.02 2.74 30.12
C ALA A 39 -24.43 1.65 29.12
N TYR A 40 -23.47 1.00 28.44
CA TYR A 40 -23.70 0.05 27.33
C TYR A 40 -24.72 0.57 26.28
N SER A 41 -24.76 1.88 26.08
CA SER A 41 -25.73 2.53 25.18
C SER A 41 -25.44 2.21 23.72
N ARG A 42 -26.49 1.91 22.97
CA ARG A 42 -26.41 1.69 21.52
C ARG A 42 -25.96 2.95 20.79
N ASP A 43 -26.43 4.13 21.21
CA ASP A 43 -26.12 5.40 20.55
C ASP A 43 -24.64 5.75 20.70
N VAL A 44 -24.08 5.54 21.90
CA VAL A 44 -22.63 5.71 22.16
C VAL A 44 -21.80 4.78 21.29
N ARG A 45 -22.26 3.53 21.10
CA ARG A 45 -21.59 2.59 20.19
C ARG A 45 -21.64 3.07 18.73
N GLU A 46 -22.77 3.60 18.28
CA GLU A 46 -22.92 4.13 16.92
C GLU A 46 -21.99 5.34 16.72
N GLU A 47 -21.88 6.25 17.69
CA GLU A 47 -20.95 7.39 17.65
C GLU A 47 -19.49 6.93 17.65
N MET A 48 -19.12 5.95 18.48
CA MET A 48 -17.77 5.35 18.46
C MET A 48 -17.42 4.80 17.08
N ASP A 49 -18.37 4.13 16.42
CA ASP A 49 -18.18 3.58 15.09
C ASP A 49 -18.00 4.68 14.03
N GLU A 50 -18.64 5.84 14.20
CA GLU A 50 -18.42 7.02 13.35
C GLU A 50 -17.04 7.63 13.55
N VAL A 51 -16.62 7.86 14.80
CA VAL A 51 -15.27 8.36 15.12
C VAL A 51 -14.19 7.40 14.58
N LYS A 52 -14.38 6.08 14.74
CA LYS A 52 -13.48 5.07 14.16
C LYS A 52 -13.43 5.16 12.62
N LYS A 53 -14.55 5.44 11.94
CA LYS A 53 -14.57 5.64 10.48
C LYS A 53 -13.78 6.89 10.09
N GLU A 54 -13.91 8.00 10.83
CA GLU A 54 -13.18 9.24 10.59
C GLU A 54 -11.66 9.06 10.74
N ILE A 55 -11.22 8.44 11.84
CA ILE A 55 -9.81 8.08 12.07
C ILE A 55 -9.30 7.25 10.89
N ASN A 56 -10.00 6.17 10.54
CA ASN A 56 -9.60 5.29 9.45
C ASN A 56 -9.57 6.00 8.08
N LYS A 57 -10.46 6.98 7.87
CA LYS A 57 -10.47 7.80 6.66
C LYS A 57 -9.22 8.68 6.61
N LYS A 58 -8.92 9.43 7.68
CA LYS A 58 -7.74 10.29 7.76
C LYS A 58 -6.44 9.49 7.60
N MET A 59 -6.32 8.33 8.27
CA MET A 59 -5.17 7.42 8.11
C MET A 59 -4.94 7.00 6.65
N ARG A 60 -6.03 6.76 5.89
CA ARG A 60 -5.95 6.43 4.45
C ARG A 60 -5.56 7.63 3.60
N GLU A 61 -6.03 8.82 3.95
CA GLU A 61 -5.68 10.07 3.27
C GLU A 61 -4.20 10.41 3.46
N ILE A 62 -3.66 10.25 4.69
CA ILE A 62 -2.22 10.41 4.95
C ILE A 62 -1.40 9.44 4.11
N ALA A 63 -1.81 8.17 4.07
CA ALA A 63 -1.15 7.19 3.21
C ALA A 63 -1.16 7.62 1.74
N ASP A 64 -2.27 8.15 1.21
CA ASP A 64 -2.32 8.64 -0.18
C ASP A 64 -1.41 9.85 -0.39
N LYS A 65 -1.40 10.80 0.56
CA LYS A 65 -0.49 11.96 0.51
C LYS A 65 0.97 11.57 0.52
N LEU A 66 1.36 10.51 1.24
CA LEU A 66 2.73 9.99 1.19
C LEU A 66 3.13 9.54 -0.23
N TYR A 67 2.27 8.84 -0.96
CA TYR A 67 2.57 8.43 -2.33
C TYR A 67 2.60 9.63 -3.28
N GLU A 68 1.67 10.58 -3.15
CA GLU A 68 1.62 11.79 -3.98
C GLU A 68 2.87 12.67 -3.82
N ASN A 69 3.42 12.69 -2.60
CA ASN A 69 4.56 13.51 -2.20
C ASN A 69 5.82 12.66 -1.95
N ALA A 70 5.96 11.52 -2.64
CA ALA A 70 7.07 10.59 -2.41
C ALA A 70 8.46 11.24 -2.56
N GLU A 71 8.61 12.21 -3.46
CA GLU A 71 9.85 12.98 -3.64
C GLU A 71 10.17 13.87 -2.44
N GLU A 72 9.16 14.53 -1.89
CA GLU A 72 9.29 15.37 -0.69
C GLU A 72 9.68 14.51 0.52
N VAL A 73 9.04 13.36 0.74
CA VAL A 73 9.39 12.45 1.85
C VAL A 73 10.83 11.95 1.75
N ARG A 74 11.26 11.55 0.54
CA ARG A 74 12.64 11.12 0.29
C ARG A 74 13.64 12.24 0.59
N SER A 75 13.27 13.48 0.26
CA SER A 75 14.09 14.66 0.50
C SER A 75 14.17 15.00 1.98
N ILE A 76 13.08 14.84 2.75
CA ILE A 76 13.08 14.97 4.22
C ILE A 76 14.07 13.97 4.82
N LYS A 77 13.96 12.68 4.48
CA LYS A 77 14.87 11.64 4.99
C LYS A 77 16.34 11.91 4.63
N LYS A 78 16.60 12.45 3.43
CA LYS A 78 17.96 12.74 2.94
C LYS A 78 18.59 13.95 3.63
N TYR A 79 17.86 15.04 3.75
CA TYR A 79 18.40 16.34 4.17
C TYR A 79 18.16 16.67 5.65
N PHE A 80 17.11 16.09 6.26
CA PHE A 80 16.74 16.32 7.65
C PHE A 80 16.48 14.97 8.36
N PRO A 81 17.49 14.10 8.48
CA PRO A 81 17.31 12.74 9.02
C PRO A 81 16.83 12.74 10.47
N GLU A 82 17.33 13.63 11.32
CA GLU A 82 16.91 13.74 12.73
C GLU A 82 15.43 14.09 12.85
N PHE A 83 14.97 15.07 12.07
CA PHE A 83 13.56 15.42 11.99
C PHE A 83 12.71 14.27 11.44
N PHE A 84 13.22 13.51 10.47
CA PHE A 84 12.54 12.33 9.97
C PHE A 84 12.35 11.26 11.06
N GLU A 85 13.34 11.06 11.93
CA GLU A 85 13.20 10.16 13.09
C GLU A 85 12.14 10.67 14.07
N THR A 86 12.07 11.98 14.35
CA THR A 86 10.98 12.56 15.16
C THR A 86 9.60 12.28 14.56
N LEU A 87 9.45 12.35 13.23
CA LEU A 87 8.20 11.98 12.56
C LEU A 87 7.88 10.48 12.71
N LEU A 88 8.89 9.61 12.79
CA LEU A 88 8.72 8.17 13.02
C LEU A 88 8.32 7.83 14.47
N GLU A 89 8.66 8.70 15.42
CA GLU A 89 8.30 8.60 16.83
C GLU A 89 6.87 9.07 17.12
N GLU A 90 6.31 9.97 16.30
CA GLU A 90 4.92 10.40 16.41
C GLU A 90 3.98 9.16 16.33
N PRO A 91 3.08 8.94 17.33
CA PRO A 91 2.34 7.69 17.45
C PRO A 91 1.54 7.26 16.21
N GLU A 92 0.88 8.19 15.53
CA GLU A 92 -0.04 7.88 14.43
C GLU A 92 0.62 8.01 13.06
N ILE A 93 1.25 9.15 12.82
CA ILE A 93 2.05 9.45 11.63
C ILE A 93 3.20 8.46 11.53
N GLY A 94 3.96 8.25 12.60
CA GLY A 94 5.07 7.31 12.63
C GLY A 94 4.65 5.88 12.30
N LYS A 95 3.48 5.44 12.79
CA LYS A 95 2.91 4.13 12.41
C LYS A 95 2.59 4.06 10.91
N ILE A 96 2.02 5.10 10.32
CA ILE A 96 1.74 5.13 8.88
C ILE A 96 3.05 5.13 8.09
N LEU A 97 4.03 5.92 8.53
CA LEU A 97 5.33 6.04 7.89
C LEU A 97 6.06 4.67 7.89
N LYS A 98 6.20 4.03 9.04
CA LYS A 98 6.81 2.68 9.18
C LYS A 98 6.12 1.61 8.32
N ASN A 99 4.83 1.76 8.04
CA ASN A 99 4.08 0.84 7.18
C ASN A 99 4.20 1.13 5.68
N ASN A 100 4.73 2.29 5.28
CA ASN A 100 4.94 2.70 3.89
C ASN A 100 6.41 2.99 3.60
N ASP A 101 7.31 2.28 4.29
CA ASP A 101 8.77 2.43 4.19
C ASP A 101 9.32 2.19 2.78
N VAL A 102 8.60 1.45 1.95
CA VAL A 102 8.85 1.28 0.51
C VAL A 102 8.96 2.60 -0.26
N ILE A 103 8.39 3.70 0.26
CA ILE A 103 8.46 5.02 -0.37
C ILE A 103 9.87 5.62 -0.27
N TYR A 104 10.61 5.35 0.81
CA TYR A 104 11.74 6.19 1.23
C TYR A 104 13.03 5.90 0.48
N ASP A 105 13.23 4.66 0.03
CA ASP A 105 14.51 4.24 -0.51
C ASP A 105 14.38 3.94 -2.01
N ARG A 106 15.12 4.67 -2.85
CA ARG A 106 15.39 4.27 -4.24
C ARG A 106 16.55 3.27 -4.25
N LEU A 107 16.34 2.09 -3.67
CA LEU A 107 17.34 1.04 -3.66
C LEU A 107 17.54 0.54 -5.09
N LYS A 108 18.77 0.40 -5.57
CA LYS A 108 19.03 -0.33 -6.82
C LYS A 108 19.42 -1.75 -6.45
N PHE A 109 18.77 -2.73 -7.07
CA PHE A 109 19.09 -4.15 -6.91
C PHE A 109 19.67 -4.68 -8.22
N PRO A 110 21.01 -4.74 -8.37
CA PRO A 110 21.65 -5.20 -9.61
C PRO A 110 21.27 -6.62 -10.03
N GLN A 111 20.85 -7.47 -9.09
CA GLN A 111 20.33 -8.82 -9.33
C GLN A 111 18.92 -8.99 -8.75
N ALA A 112 18.01 -8.07 -9.10
CA ALA A 112 16.65 -8.01 -8.54
C ALA A 112 15.88 -9.35 -8.64
N ASP A 113 15.97 -10.05 -9.76
CA ASP A 113 15.28 -11.35 -9.94
C ASP A 113 15.81 -12.43 -8.99
N ARG A 114 17.14 -12.53 -8.86
CA ARG A 114 17.78 -13.47 -7.95
C ARG A 114 17.46 -13.15 -6.49
N HIS A 115 17.50 -11.86 -6.13
CA HIS A 115 17.13 -11.41 -4.78
C HIS A 115 15.67 -11.76 -4.48
N LEU A 116 14.77 -11.50 -5.42
CA LEU A 116 13.35 -11.84 -5.27
C LEU A 116 13.13 -13.36 -5.16
N GLN A 117 13.92 -14.18 -5.86
CA GLN A 117 13.90 -15.63 -5.74
C GLN A 117 14.33 -16.09 -4.34
N LEU A 118 15.45 -15.58 -3.81
CA LEU A 118 15.91 -15.89 -2.47
C LEU A 118 14.89 -15.51 -1.39
N LEU A 119 14.22 -14.37 -1.55
CA LEU A 119 13.12 -13.96 -0.67
C LEU A 119 11.93 -14.92 -0.76
N ARG A 120 11.57 -15.41 -1.96
CA ARG A 120 10.49 -16.39 -2.13
C ARG A 120 10.80 -17.73 -1.47
N GLU A 121 12.04 -18.21 -1.61
CA GLU A 121 12.55 -19.44 -0.98
C GLU A 121 12.54 -19.30 0.55
N SER A 122 13.05 -18.18 1.07
CA SER A 122 13.03 -17.87 2.50
C SER A 122 11.60 -17.86 3.05
N ARG A 123 10.66 -17.20 2.35
CA ARG A 123 9.24 -17.20 2.74
C ARG A 123 8.57 -18.56 2.61
N ALA A 124 9.04 -19.43 1.71
CA ALA A 124 8.55 -20.81 1.63
C ALA A 124 8.98 -21.59 2.89
N GLN A 125 10.24 -21.47 3.30
CA GLN A 125 10.72 -22.06 4.56
C GLN A 125 9.90 -21.55 5.76
N LEU A 126 9.59 -20.25 5.85
CA LEU A 126 8.75 -19.72 6.94
C LEU A 126 7.33 -20.30 6.94
N ARG A 127 6.69 -20.46 5.77
CA ARG A 127 5.36 -21.08 5.68
C ARG A 127 5.37 -22.54 6.09
N ASP A 128 6.40 -23.27 5.69
CA ASP A 128 6.54 -24.68 6.06
C ASP A 128 6.83 -24.82 7.56
N ALA A 129 7.63 -23.93 8.14
CA ALA A 129 7.86 -23.86 9.59
C ALA A 129 6.57 -23.59 10.38
N ILE A 130 5.71 -22.66 9.93
CA ILE A 130 4.40 -22.43 10.56
C ILE A 130 3.56 -23.71 10.53
N ARG A 131 3.43 -24.35 9.36
CA ARG A 131 2.64 -25.60 9.22
C ARG A 131 3.16 -26.73 10.10
N PHE A 132 4.48 -26.78 10.30
CA PHE A 132 5.11 -27.74 11.19
C PHE A 132 4.76 -27.43 12.65
N LEU A 133 4.91 -26.17 13.09
CA LEU A 133 4.64 -25.73 14.46
C LEU A 133 3.15 -25.82 14.83
N GLU A 134 2.24 -25.59 13.89
CA GLU A 134 0.78 -25.77 14.10
C GLU A 134 0.43 -27.22 14.49
N LYS A 135 1.27 -28.19 14.13
CA LYS A 135 1.12 -29.60 14.49
C LYS A 135 1.95 -30.01 15.70
N TRP A 136 2.73 -29.10 16.27
CA TRP A 136 3.63 -29.37 17.38
C TRP A 136 3.04 -28.87 18.70
N PRO A 137 2.61 -29.76 19.61
CA PRO A 137 2.12 -29.34 20.92
C PRO A 137 3.30 -28.99 21.84
N GLY A 138 3.30 -27.77 22.37
CA GLY A 138 4.22 -27.34 23.42
C GLY A 138 5.54 -26.76 22.94
N VAL A 139 6.55 -26.86 23.80
CA VAL A 139 7.86 -26.23 23.62
C VAL A 139 8.67 -26.96 22.55
N ILE A 140 9.32 -26.19 21.67
CA ILE A 140 10.23 -26.69 20.65
C ILE A 140 11.67 -26.26 20.92
N LYS A 141 12.60 -27.19 20.67
CA LYS A 141 14.03 -26.91 20.82
C LYS A 141 14.54 -26.02 19.68
N GLU A 142 15.25 -24.94 20.02
CA GLU A 142 15.81 -24.00 19.03
C GLU A 142 16.65 -24.72 17.97
N LYS A 143 17.54 -25.62 18.43
CA LYS A 143 18.47 -26.37 17.57
C LYS A 143 17.73 -27.25 16.55
N GLN A 144 16.63 -27.87 16.94
CA GLN A 144 15.84 -28.72 16.05
C GLN A 144 15.14 -27.88 14.98
N LEU A 145 14.56 -26.76 15.40
CA LEU A 145 13.81 -25.88 14.51
C LEU A 145 14.74 -25.18 13.50
N THR A 146 15.88 -24.68 13.95
CA THR A 146 16.87 -23.98 13.10
C THR A 146 17.69 -24.92 12.21
N ALA A 147 17.86 -26.19 12.59
CA ALA A 147 18.43 -27.20 11.70
C ALA A 147 17.50 -27.53 10.53
N THR A 148 16.20 -27.58 10.79
CA THR A 148 15.19 -27.85 9.75
C THR A 148 14.93 -26.63 8.87
N TYR A 149 14.91 -25.44 9.48
CA TYR A 149 14.65 -24.17 8.79
C TYR A 149 15.78 -23.16 9.09
N PRO A 150 16.85 -23.17 8.28
CA PRO A 150 18.01 -22.30 8.49
C PRO A 150 17.68 -20.80 8.54
N ILE A 151 16.61 -20.37 7.85
CA ILE A 151 16.11 -18.99 7.88
C ILE A 151 15.77 -18.49 9.29
N LEU A 152 15.46 -19.39 10.23
CA LEU A 152 15.09 -19.04 11.60
C LEU A 152 16.29 -18.82 12.53
N LYS A 153 17.51 -19.13 12.05
CA LYS A 153 18.73 -19.02 12.85
C LYS A 153 18.95 -17.57 13.31
N GLY A 154 19.08 -17.38 14.62
CA GLY A 154 19.29 -16.07 15.25
C GLY A 154 18.01 -15.24 15.47
N ALA A 155 16.91 -15.57 14.78
CA ALA A 155 15.61 -14.95 15.02
C ALA A 155 14.84 -15.62 16.17
N ILE A 156 14.98 -16.94 16.28
CA ILE A 156 14.51 -17.72 17.42
C ILE A 156 15.70 -17.95 18.36
N LYS A 157 15.52 -17.66 19.64
CA LYS A 157 16.53 -17.80 20.70
C LYS A 157 15.93 -18.58 21.85
N GLY A 158 16.62 -19.64 22.26
CA GLY A 158 16.14 -20.55 23.29
C GLY A 158 14.97 -21.41 22.84
N ASP A 159 14.69 -22.41 23.66
CA ASP A 159 13.51 -23.24 23.53
C ASP A 159 12.28 -22.39 23.84
N MET A 160 11.23 -22.47 23.01
CA MET A 160 10.05 -21.61 23.12
C MET A 160 8.76 -22.35 22.79
N GLU A 161 7.63 -21.81 23.25
CA GLU A 161 6.31 -22.31 22.89
C GLU A 161 6.06 -22.19 21.38
N SER A 162 5.36 -23.18 20.81
CA SER A 162 5.06 -23.20 19.38
C SER A 162 4.24 -21.99 18.93
N THR A 163 3.35 -21.48 19.79
CA THR A 163 2.57 -20.24 19.60
C THR A 163 3.47 -19.02 19.43
N ASP A 164 4.43 -18.81 20.34
CA ASP A 164 5.38 -17.69 20.29
C ASP A 164 6.29 -17.77 19.07
N ALA A 165 6.75 -18.98 18.74
CA ALA A 165 7.53 -19.23 17.53
C ALA A 165 6.75 -18.85 16.27
N ILE A 166 5.47 -19.23 16.19
CA ILE A 166 4.60 -18.87 15.06
C ILE A 166 4.46 -17.35 14.94
N GLU A 167 4.31 -16.62 16.05
CA GLU A 167 4.22 -15.15 16.02
C GLU A 167 5.50 -14.51 15.48
N LYS A 168 6.67 -14.93 15.97
CA LYS A 168 7.97 -14.46 15.44
C LYS A 168 8.13 -14.76 13.96
N ILE A 169 7.74 -15.96 13.51
CA ILE A 169 7.82 -16.33 12.10
C ILE A 169 6.89 -15.47 11.25
N LYS A 170 5.69 -15.14 11.74
CA LYS A 170 4.77 -14.20 11.05
C LYS A 170 5.35 -12.81 10.94
N GLU A 171 6.09 -12.33 11.94
CA GLU A 171 6.80 -11.05 11.86
C GLU A 171 7.92 -11.08 10.82
N MET A 172 8.71 -12.15 10.79
CA MET A 172 9.73 -12.35 9.76
C MET A 172 9.14 -12.38 8.35
N ASP A 173 8.01 -13.08 8.15
CA ASP A 173 7.34 -13.12 6.85
C ASP A 173 6.89 -11.73 6.39
N LYS A 174 6.42 -10.88 7.31
CA LYS A 174 6.08 -9.48 7.02
C LYS A 174 7.31 -8.68 6.58
N ILE A 175 8.45 -8.86 7.24
CA ILE A 175 9.71 -8.17 6.88
C ILE A 175 10.16 -8.59 5.48
N LEU A 176 10.24 -9.90 5.21
CA LEU A 176 10.63 -10.41 3.89
C LEU A 176 9.65 -9.98 2.79
N MET A 177 8.35 -9.88 3.10
CA MET A 177 7.35 -9.39 2.16
C MET A 177 7.56 -7.90 1.84
N ARG A 178 7.87 -7.07 2.83
CA ARG A 178 8.19 -5.64 2.63
C ARG A 178 9.46 -5.48 1.79
N GLU A 179 10.49 -6.26 2.07
CA GLU A 179 11.73 -6.25 1.30
C GLU A 179 11.49 -6.66 -0.17
N GLY A 180 10.69 -7.71 -0.40
CA GLY A 180 10.31 -8.12 -1.75
C GLY A 180 9.57 -7.02 -2.52
N TRP A 181 8.74 -6.22 -1.84
CA TRP A 181 8.12 -5.05 -2.45
C TRP A 181 9.14 -3.98 -2.83
N LYS A 182 10.14 -3.70 -1.99
CA LYS A 182 11.23 -2.75 -2.31
C LYS A 182 11.97 -3.17 -3.58
N VAL A 183 12.26 -4.47 -3.73
CA VAL A 183 12.92 -5.02 -4.93
C VAL A 183 12.05 -4.83 -6.17
N ILE A 184 10.75 -5.16 -6.08
CA ILE A 184 9.80 -5.04 -7.19
C ILE A 184 9.68 -3.58 -7.66
N VAL A 185 9.47 -2.64 -6.75
CA VAL A 185 9.22 -1.24 -7.14
C VAL A 185 10.47 -0.54 -7.66
N SER A 186 11.65 -1.08 -7.35
CA SER A 186 12.95 -0.56 -7.76
C SER A 186 13.43 -1.10 -9.11
N ASN A 187 12.71 -2.06 -9.70
CA ASN A 187 13.07 -2.69 -10.96
C ASN A 187 11.89 -2.58 -11.94
N GLU A 188 12.10 -1.89 -13.06
CA GLU A 188 11.05 -1.58 -14.03
C GLU A 188 10.40 -2.85 -14.64
N ASN A 189 11.20 -3.88 -14.89
CA ASN A 189 10.71 -5.14 -15.46
C ASN A 189 9.77 -5.86 -14.50
N LEU A 190 10.18 -6.00 -13.23
CA LEU A 190 9.35 -6.59 -12.17
C LEU A 190 8.09 -5.76 -11.91
N LEU A 191 8.22 -4.43 -11.88
CA LEU A 191 7.10 -3.53 -11.75
C LEU A 191 6.09 -3.69 -12.90
N GLY A 192 6.59 -3.82 -14.14
CA GLY A 192 5.77 -4.07 -15.33
C GLY A 192 4.96 -5.38 -15.23
N GLN A 193 5.58 -6.47 -14.77
CA GLN A 193 4.88 -7.75 -14.55
C GLN A 193 3.78 -7.63 -13.48
N ILE A 194 4.06 -6.93 -12.39
CA ILE A 194 3.09 -6.73 -11.31
C ILE A 194 1.93 -5.85 -11.79
N LEU A 195 2.22 -4.78 -12.52
CA LEU A 195 1.20 -3.93 -13.12
C LEU A 195 0.33 -4.70 -14.11
N ASP A 196 0.89 -5.59 -14.95
CA ASP A 196 0.08 -6.41 -15.86
C ASP A 196 -0.91 -7.31 -15.09
N ARG A 197 -0.47 -7.96 -14.00
CA ARG A 197 -1.37 -8.73 -13.12
C ARG A 197 -2.48 -7.87 -12.53
N TYR A 198 -2.17 -6.65 -12.09
CA TYR A 198 -3.18 -5.71 -11.61
C TYR A 198 -4.13 -5.24 -12.70
N MET A 199 -3.65 -5.03 -13.93
CA MET A 199 -4.48 -4.69 -15.08
C MET A 199 -5.43 -5.82 -15.46
N GLN A 200 -4.97 -7.07 -15.44
CA GLN A 200 -5.84 -8.24 -15.66
C GLN A 200 -6.94 -8.32 -14.59
N ARG A 201 -6.59 -8.13 -13.31
CA ARG A 201 -7.56 -8.05 -12.21
C ARG A 201 -8.55 -6.90 -12.38
N LEU A 202 -8.08 -5.74 -12.84
CA LEU A 202 -8.91 -4.57 -13.11
C LEU A 202 -9.94 -4.85 -14.20
N ARG A 203 -9.51 -5.46 -15.32
CA ARG A 203 -10.41 -5.86 -16.42
C ARG A 203 -11.51 -6.80 -15.93
N LEU A 204 -11.15 -7.84 -15.18
CA LEU A 204 -12.12 -8.77 -14.60
C LEU A 204 -13.09 -8.07 -13.63
N ALA A 205 -12.58 -7.14 -12.81
CA ALA A 205 -13.43 -6.37 -11.89
C ALA A 205 -14.38 -5.41 -12.62
N LYS A 206 -13.97 -4.80 -13.73
CA LYS A 206 -14.84 -3.95 -14.56
C LYS A 206 -15.92 -4.74 -15.26
N LEU A 207 -15.60 -5.93 -15.78
CA LEU A 207 -16.60 -6.85 -16.33
C LEU A 207 -17.62 -7.29 -15.28
N ASP A 208 -17.17 -7.55 -14.06
CA ASP A 208 -18.06 -7.85 -12.92
C ASP A 208 -18.97 -6.66 -12.62
N VAL A 209 -18.44 -5.42 -12.57
CA VAL A 209 -19.28 -4.21 -12.42
C VAL A 209 -20.34 -4.12 -13.50
N MET A 210 -20.00 -4.29 -14.78
CA MET A 210 -20.97 -4.26 -15.87
C MET A 210 -22.11 -5.27 -15.66
N LYS A 211 -21.78 -6.53 -15.32
CA LYS A 211 -22.78 -7.56 -15.01
C LYS A 211 -23.65 -7.18 -13.81
N LYS A 212 -23.07 -6.58 -12.76
CA LYS A 212 -23.81 -6.14 -11.57
C LYS A 212 -24.67 -4.90 -11.84
N THR A 213 -24.27 -4.03 -12.76
CA THR A 213 -25.09 -2.90 -13.21
C THR A 213 -26.32 -3.41 -13.96
N GLU A 214 -26.16 -4.36 -14.88
CA GLU A 214 -27.28 -5.01 -15.58
C GLU A 214 -28.25 -5.68 -14.59
N GLN A 215 -27.72 -6.40 -13.60
CA GLN A 215 -28.53 -7.02 -12.54
C GLN A 215 -29.29 -5.99 -11.70
N TYR A 216 -28.69 -4.84 -11.41
CA TYR A 216 -29.36 -3.76 -10.68
C TYR A 216 -30.48 -3.13 -11.52
N GLU A 217 -30.24 -2.83 -12.79
CA GLU A 217 -31.29 -2.29 -13.67
C GLU A 217 -32.46 -3.27 -13.85
N GLN A 218 -32.20 -4.59 -13.91
CA GLN A 218 -33.26 -5.60 -13.94
C GLN A 218 -34.03 -5.73 -12.62
N ALA A 219 -33.39 -5.47 -11.49
CA ALA A 219 -34.00 -5.53 -10.16
C ALA A 219 -34.76 -4.25 -9.78
N LYS A 220 -34.48 -3.15 -10.47
CA LYS A 220 -35.09 -1.85 -10.25
C LYS A 220 -36.62 -1.94 -10.38
N GLY A 221 -37.35 -1.46 -9.37
CA GLY A 221 -38.80 -1.53 -9.35
C GLY A 221 -39.41 -2.88 -8.97
N ARG A 222 -38.60 -3.92 -8.65
CA ARG A 222 -39.08 -5.22 -8.15
C ARG A 222 -39.27 -5.30 -6.63
N GLY A 223 -39.30 -4.15 -5.95
CA GLY A 223 -39.44 -4.02 -4.49
C GLY A 223 -38.13 -3.65 -3.77
N SER A 224 -38.26 -3.20 -2.52
CA SER A 224 -37.16 -2.58 -1.78
C SER A 224 -35.99 -3.53 -1.46
N VAL A 225 -36.26 -4.80 -1.14
CA VAL A 225 -35.23 -5.74 -0.66
C VAL A 225 -34.35 -6.24 -1.81
N THR A 226 -34.96 -6.63 -2.94
CA THR A 226 -34.26 -7.13 -4.14
C THR A 226 -33.43 -6.01 -4.78
N GLU A 227 -34.01 -4.82 -4.90
CA GLU A 227 -33.32 -3.63 -5.40
C GLU A 227 -32.16 -3.23 -4.48
N TYR A 228 -32.39 -3.17 -3.16
CA TYR A 228 -31.34 -2.85 -2.19
C TYR A 228 -30.19 -3.85 -2.21
N SER A 229 -30.49 -5.16 -2.30
CA SER A 229 -29.48 -6.21 -2.40
C SER A 229 -28.64 -6.06 -3.67
N ALA A 230 -29.28 -5.86 -4.82
CA ALA A 230 -28.59 -5.64 -6.09
C ALA A 230 -27.69 -4.39 -6.03
N LEU A 231 -28.21 -3.27 -5.50
CA LEU A 231 -27.44 -2.04 -5.29
C LEU A 231 -26.23 -2.25 -4.37
N LYS A 232 -26.39 -3.02 -3.29
CA LYS A 232 -25.29 -3.36 -2.37
C LYS A 232 -24.21 -4.16 -3.09
N THR A 233 -24.58 -5.13 -3.93
CA THR A 233 -23.61 -5.90 -4.72
C THR A 233 -22.86 -5.05 -5.74
N LEU A 234 -23.56 -4.15 -6.43
CA LEU A 234 -22.97 -3.19 -7.38
C LEU A 234 -21.95 -2.29 -6.66
N LYS A 235 -22.34 -1.66 -5.55
CA LYS A 235 -21.45 -0.81 -4.74
C LYS A 235 -20.20 -1.57 -4.28
N ASN A 236 -20.30 -2.85 -3.96
CA ASN A 236 -19.14 -3.66 -3.58
C ASN A 236 -18.21 -3.95 -4.76
N ALA A 237 -18.76 -4.22 -5.95
CA ALA A 237 -17.98 -4.40 -7.18
C ALA A 237 -17.24 -3.10 -7.57
N GLU A 238 -17.91 -1.95 -7.49
CA GLU A 238 -17.30 -0.64 -7.74
C GLU A 238 -16.15 -0.33 -6.76
N LYS A 239 -16.35 -0.63 -5.47
CA LYS A 239 -15.28 -0.49 -4.45
C LYS A 239 -14.06 -1.34 -4.79
N LYS A 240 -14.27 -2.54 -5.34
CA LYS A 240 -13.17 -3.44 -5.77
C LYS A 240 -12.38 -2.83 -6.93
N VAL A 241 -13.05 -2.26 -7.92
CA VAL A 241 -12.40 -1.51 -9.03
C VAL A 241 -11.57 -0.37 -8.47
N LYS A 242 -12.15 0.51 -7.65
CA LYS A 242 -11.45 1.64 -7.03
C LYS A 242 -10.23 1.20 -6.21
N LYS A 243 -10.33 0.08 -5.49
CA LYS A 243 -9.22 -0.49 -4.70
C LYS A 243 -8.06 -0.93 -5.60
N ILE A 244 -8.34 -1.59 -6.72
CA ILE A 244 -7.32 -2.03 -7.68
C ILE A 244 -6.67 -0.83 -8.37
N GLU A 245 -7.48 0.13 -8.85
CA GLU A 245 -6.96 1.37 -9.46
C GLU A 245 -6.07 2.16 -8.50
N LYS A 246 -6.47 2.25 -7.23
CA LYS A 246 -5.66 2.88 -6.18
C LYS A 246 -4.31 2.17 -5.99
N GLN A 247 -4.27 0.83 -6.05
CA GLN A 247 -3.00 0.09 -5.99
C GLN A 247 -2.11 0.37 -7.20
N ILE A 248 -2.69 0.40 -8.41
CA ILE A 248 -1.97 0.76 -9.64
C ILE A 248 -1.39 2.19 -9.53
N ARG A 249 -2.21 3.16 -9.10
CA ARG A 249 -1.77 4.55 -8.91
C ARG A 249 -0.59 4.66 -7.95
N ARG A 250 -0.66 3.98 -6.79
CA ARG A 250 0.41 3.97 -5.81
C ARG A 250 1.70 3.38 -6.37
N LEU A 251 1.62 2.27 -7.11
CA LEU A 251 2.78 1.66 -7.78
C LEU A 251 3.44 2.61 -8.79
N LEU A 252 2.64 3.34 -9.56
CA LEU A 252 3.14 4.35 -10.50
C LEU A 252 3.80 5.54 -9.79
N LEU A 253 3.23 6.00 -8.67
CA LEU A 253 3.79 7.10 -7.87
C LEU A 253 5.12 6.74 -7.20
N LEU A 254 5.32 5.47 -6.84
CA LEU A 254 6.60 4.99 -6.28
C LEU A 254 7.75 5.08 -7.27
N ASN A 255 7.46 5.01 -8.58
CA ASN A 255 8.46 4.99 -9.64
C ASN A 255 8.16 6.07 -10.72
N PRO A 256 8.52 7.34 -10.44
CA PRO A 256 8.24 8.47 -11.34
C PRO A 256 8.88 8.35 -12.72
N ASP A 257 10.08 7.76 -12.80
CA ASP A 257 10.81 7.59 -14.06
C ASP A 257 10.05 6.63 -14.99
N PHE A 258 9.55 5.53 -14.41
CA PHE A 258 8.67 4.59 -15.09
C PHE A 258 7.33 5.22 -15.52
N LEU A 259 6.72 6.04 -14.66
CA LEU A 259 5.49 6.78 -14.99
C LEU A 259 5.71 7.74 -16.17
N ASP A 260 6.82 8.48 -16.17
CA ASP A 260 7.19 9.38 -17.26
C ASP A 260 7.45 8.59 -18.56
N ALA A 261 8.07 7.41 -18.47
CA ALA A 261 8.26 6.52 -19.62
C ALA A 261 6.92 6.05 -20.22
N ILE A 262 5.94 5.66 -19.40
CA ILE A 262 4.59 5.29 -19.86
C ILE A 262 3.89 6.47 -20.54
N LYS A 263 3.96 7.66 -19.95
CA LYS A 263 3.33 8.86 -20.52
C LYS A 263 3.91 9.26 -21.88
N LYS A 264 5.21 9.09 -22.06
CA LYS A 264 5.91 9.41 -23.31
C LYS A 264 5.72 8.33 -24.38
N ASN A 265 5.58 7.07 -23.99
CA ASN A 265 5.53 5.93 -24.92
C ASN A 265 4.15 5.27 -24.99
N ARG A 266 3.35 5.60 -26.02
CA ARG A 266 2.13 4.84 -26.33
C ARG A 266 2.46 3.37 -26.63
N GLY A 267 1.65 2.44 -26.12
CA GLY A 267 1.79 1.00 -26.29
C GLY A 267 2.97 0.36 -25.55
N TRP A 268 3.55 1.03 -24.55
CA TRP A 268 4.77 0.55 -23.86
C TRP A 268 4.57 -0.82 -23.17
N LEU A 269 3.46 -1.02 -22.47
CA LEU A 269 3.19 -2.28 -21.77
C LEU A 269 3.06 -3.48 -22.73
N ALA A 270 2.50 -3.25 -23.92
CA ALA A 270 2.37 -4.26 -24.97
C ALA A 270 3.72 -4.63 -25.60
N ARG A 271 4.72 -3.74 -25.54
CA ARG A 271 6.09 -3.98 -26.01
C ARG A 271 6.95 -4.68 -24.96
N MET A 272 6.85 -4.29 -23.69
CA MET A 272 7.54 -4.93 -22.56
C MET A 272 7.14 -6.41 -22.39
N THR A 273 5.83 -6.69 -22.43
CA THR A 273 5.28 -8.05 -22.31
C THR A 273 5.68 -8.96 -23.49
N LYS A 274 6.05 -8.40 -24.65
CA LYS A 274 6.62 -9.19 -25.76
C LYS A 274 8.04 -9.67 -25.50
N SER A 275 8.90 -8.85 -24.87
CA SER A 275 10.31 -9.20 -24.68
C SER A 275 10.54 -10.29 -23.62
N GLN A 276 9.59 -10.46 -22.69
CA GLN A 276 9.68 -11.48 -21.62
C GLN A 276 8.95 -12.79 -21.93
N ARG A 277 8.31 -12.94 -23.11
CA ARG A 277 7.69 -14.21 -23.53
C ARG A 277 8.72 -15.18 -24.12
N PHE A 278 9.67 -15.59 -23.29
CA PHE A 278 10.21 -16.94 -23.35
C PHE A 278 9.65 -17.70 -22.14
N GLY A 279 8.52 -18.39 -22.37
CA GLY A 279 7.91 -19.31 -21.41
C GLY A 279 6.58 -18.85 -20.80
N LEU A 280 5.49 -19.53 -21.19
CA LEU A 280 4.30 -19.84 -20.38
C LEU A 280 3.03 -18.96 -20.32
N PHE A 281 2.90 -17.78 -20.92
CA PHE A 281 1.60 -17.07 -20.89
C PHE A 281 1.18 -16.39 -22.18
N GLY A 282 0.23 -17.04 -22.87
CA GLY A 282 -0.85 -16.50 -23.71
C GLY A 282 -0.49 -15.52 -24.83
N ASN A 283 -0.82 -15.86 -26.07
CA ASN A 283 -0.72 -14.99 -27.24
C ASN A 283 -1.58 -13.72 -27.08
N TYR A 284 -0.98 -12.61 -26.67
CA TYR A 284 -1.56 -11.29 -26.92
C TYR A 284 -1.22 -10.88 -28.35
N GLN A 285 -2.23 -10.86 -29.23
CA GLN A 285 -2.15 -10.15 -30.50
C GLN A 285 -1.91 -8.66 -30.20
N ILE A 286 -0.88 -8.07 -30.83
CA ILE A 286 -0.77 -6.61 -30.92
C ILE A 286 -1.85 -6.18 -31.88
N SER A 287 -2.97 -5.69 -31.36
CA SER A 287 -3.83 -4.85 -32.17
C SER A 287 -3.14 -3.50 -32.33
N ASN A 288 -2.94 -3.07 -33.57
CA ASN A 288 -2.66 -1.68 -33.92
C ASN A 288 -3.83 -0.83 -33.38
N THR A 289 -3.76 -0.45 -32.12
CA THR A 289 -4.83 0.30 -31.45
C THR A 289 -4.34 1.70 -31.21
N THR A 290 -4.87 2.64 -31.99
CA THR A 290 -4.88 4.09 -31.72
C THR A 290 -5.56 4.45 -30.39
N LYS A 291 -6.18 3.49 -29.70
CA LYS A 291 -6.82 3.64 -28.39
C LYS A 291 -5.81 3.45 -27.26
N LYS A 292 -5.71 4.44 -26.38
CA LYS A 292 -4.89 4.37 -25.16
C LYS A 292 -5.27 3.15 -24.33
N SER A 293 -4.27 2.42 -23.85
CA SER A 293 -4.47 1.32 -22.91
C SER A 293 -5.05 1.85 -21.59
N GLU A 294 -5.75 1.01 -20.84
CA GLU A 294 -6.29 1.43 -19.54
C GLU A 294 -5.20 1.88 -18.56
N LEU A 295 -4.01 1.28 -18.64
CA LEU A 295 -2.87 1.69 -17.83
C LEU A 295 -2.38 3.10 -18.20
N GLU A 296 -2.35 3.42 -19.50
CA GLU A 296 -2.01 4.77 -19.97
C GLU A 296 -3.02 5.81 -19.49
N LYS A 297 -4.33 5.48 -19.52
CA LYS A 297 -5.37 6.37 -18.97
C LYS A 297 -5.16 6.64 -17.48
N ILE A 298 -4.81 5.62 -16.70
CA ILE A 298 -4.48 5.77 -15.29
C ILE A 298 -3.21 6.61 -15.13
N ALA A 299 -2.14 6.30 -15.87
CA ALA A 299 -0.87 7.02 -15.81
C ALA A 299 -1.01 8.51 -16.14
N GLU A 300 -1.79 8.87 -17.16
CA GLU A 300 -2.08 10.27 -17.50
C GLU A 300 -2.78 11.02 -16.37
N SER A 301 -3.66 10.34 -15.63
CA SER A 301 -4.36 10.92 -14.48
C SER A 301 -3.51 11.03 -13.21
N VAL A 302 -2.28 10.50 -13.22
CA VAL A 302 -1.37 10.51 -12.07
C VAL A 302 -0.28 11.54 -12.31
N ALA A 303 -0.15 12.53 -11.44
CA ALA A 303 0.94 13.50 -11.46
C ALA A 303 1.62 13.52 -10.07
N PRO A 304 2.86 13.03 -9.94
CA PRO A 304 3.60 13.16 -8.69
C PRO A 304 3.90 14.64 -8.43
N LYS A 305 3.80 15.08 -7.17
CA LYS A 305 4.23 16.44 -6.79
C LYS A 305 5.75 16.50 -6.90
N LYS A 306 6.24 17.43 -7.72
CA LYS A 306 7.67 17.71 -7.86
C LYS A 306 8.06 18.85 -6.93
N ILE A 307 9.21 18.74 -6.28
CA ILE A 307 9.74 19.83 -5.46
C ILE A 307 10.79 20.63 -6.24
N ARG A 308 10.80 21.95 -6.05
CA ARG A 308 11.93 22.78 -6.48
C ARG A 308 12.94 22.78 -5.35
N GLU A 309 13.86 21.83 -5.38
CA GLU A 309 14.78 21.48 -4.28
C GLU A 309 15.36 22.71 -3.55
N LYS A 310 15.91 23.69 -4.26
CA LYS A 310 16.47 24.91 -3.64
C LYS A 310 15.43 25.69 -2.81
N ILE A 311 14.26 25.97 -3.39
CA ILE A 311 13.18 26.71 -2.72
C ILE A 311 12.64 25.89 -1.55
N TRP A 312 12.48 24.59 -1.77
CA TRP A 312 11.98 23.67 -0.76
C TRP A 312 12.94 23.56 0.44
N LEU A 313 14.25 23.48 0.22
CA LEU A 313 15.27 23.46 1.27
C LEU A 313 15.28 24.76 2.07
N GLU A 314 15.18 25.92 1.40
CA GLU A 314 15.09 27.22 2.05
C GLU A 314 13.86 27.29 2.98
N GLU A 315 12.71 26.78 2.53
CA GLU A 315 11.47 26.81 3.30
C GLU A 315 11.50 25.82 4.48
N MET A 316 11.95 24.58 4.24
CA MET A 316 12.13 23.58 5.30
C MET A 316 13.11 24.05 6.38
N SER A 317 14.22 24.69 5.98
CA SER A 317 15.22 25.18 6.93
C SER A 317 14.69 26.32 7.79
N LYS A 318 13.76 27.14 7.29
CA LYS A 318 13.10 28.17 8.10
C LYS A 318 12.14 27.55 9.12
N ARG A 319 11.44 26.48 8.74
CA ARG A 319 10.50 25.78 9.63
C ARG A 319 11.16 25.04 10.78
N LEU A 320 12.34 24.47 10.52
CA LEU A 320 13.07 23.66 11.49
C LEU A 320 14.03 24.48 12.37
N ARG A 321 14.05 25.81 12.22
CA ARG A 321 14.79 26.74 13.08
C ARG A 321 13.90 27.28 14.17
#